data_AF-A0A5D4QPT1-F1
#
_entry.id   AF-A0A5D4QPT1-F1
#
_cell.length_a   1.000
_cell.length_b   1.000
_cell.length_c   1.000
_cell.angle_alpha   90.00
_cell.angle_beta   90.00
_cell.angle_gamma   90.00
#
_symmetry.space_group_name_H-M   'P 1'
#
loop_
_entity.id
_entity.type
_entity.pdbx_description
1 polymer ?
#
loop_
_entity_poly.entity_id
_entity_poly.type
_entity_poly.pdbx_seq_one_letter_code
_entity_poly.pdbx_strand_id
1 'polypeptide(L)'
;MVQKLTAAVLLAALLAGCSDGQAGDGTDPADEADNVQEQTGSPGNGNEQSQPEGGNENQVEGPDENEEAGEESAEELAKSIVKALENEDYGAISEYVSKEKGLVISPYEFIESDAVVLSKEEMENLSSIEKEYLWGYHDGSGKPIRSVPQSYFDRYKGFTEPDQVILDDVQQRGNTKNNINEVFPDSKTVEFYQNGTEKYGGMDWRSLYLVFQQDAEGKLKLSALVTGEWTI
;
A
#
# COMPACT_ATOMS: atom_id res chain seq x y z
N MET A 1 34.95 -3.97 -39.23
CA MET A 1 36.15 -3.29 -38.72
C MET A 1 35.76 -2.69 -37.38
N VAL A 2 36.39 -3.18 -36.32
CA VAL A 2 35.98 -3.04 -34.92
C VAL A 2 36.67 -1.81 -34.33
N GLN A 3 35.96 -0.96 -33.59
CA GLN A 3 36.62 -0.04 -32.67
C GLN A 3 35.80 0.07 -31.37
N LYS A 4 36.20 -0.76 -30.40
CA LYS A 4 35.75 -0.70 -29.02
C LYS A 4 36.49 0.47 -28.35
N LEU A 5 35.76 1.44 -27.80
CA LEU A 5 36.33 2.38 -26.84
C LEU A 5 36.27 1.73 -25.45
N THR A 6 37.44 1.38 -24.92
CA THR A 6 37.60 1.00 -23.52
C THR A 6 38.03 2.25 -22.77
N ALA A 7 37.18 2.77 -21.88
CA ALA A 7 37.57 3.77 -20.90
C ALA A 7 37.65 3.09 -19.53
N ALA A 8 38.88 2.85 -19.09
CA ALA A 8 39.20 2.52 -17.70
C ALA A 8 39.36 3.83 -16.93
N VAL A 9 38.66 4.00 -15.81
CA VAL A 9 38.94 5.07 -14.84
C VAL A 9 39.12 4.46 -13.47
N LEU A 10 40.17 4.97 -12.83
CA LEU A 10 40.88 4.45 -11.68
C LEU A 10 40.04 4.36 -10.40
N LEU A 11 40.28 3.25 -9.70
CA LEU A 11 40.03 3.05 -8.28
C LEU A 11 41.08 3.81 -7.46
N ALA A 12 40.66 4.70 -6.58
CA ALA A 12 41.50 5.28 -5.53
C ALA A 12 40.89 4.96 -4.16
N ALA A 13 41.48 3.96 -3.50
CA ALA A 13 41.21 3.66 -2.10
C ALA A 13 42.08 4.57 -1.23
N LEU A 14 41.46 5.31 -0.30
CA LEU A 14 42.16 5.97 0.80
C LEU A 14 41.72 5.30 2.11
N LEU A 15 42.65 4.52 2.68
CA LEU A 15 42.61 4.03 4.05
C LEU A 15 43.45 4.95 4.92
N ALA A 16 42.84 5.55 5.94
CA ALA A 16 43.45 6.07 7.18
C ALA A 16 42.28 6.55 8.07
N GLY A 17 42.19 6.26 9.37
CA GLY A 17 43.08 5.57 10.29
C GLY A 17 42.36 5.38 11.63
N CYS A 18 42.85 4.42 12.42
CA CYS A 18 42.39 4.15 13.77
C CYS A 18 42.74 5.28 14.73
N SER A 19 41.87 5.58 15.69
CA SER A 19 42.28 6.08 16.99
C SER A 19 41.42 5.41 18.07
N ASP A 20 42.07 4.55 18.85
CA ASP A 20 41.65 4.07 20.16
C ASP A 20 41.55 5.24 21.15
N GLY A 21 40.63 5.13 22.10
CA GLY A 21 40.39 6.16 23.11
C GLY A 21 39.49 5.70 24.25
N GLN A 22 40.00 4.75 25.04
CA GLN A 22 39.86 4.60 26.50
C GLN A 22 38.46 4.57 27.15
N ALA A 23 38.20 3.43 27.78
CA ALA A 23 37.16 3.18 28.78
C ALA A 23 37.24 4.11 30.01
N GLY A 24 36.07 4.53 30.48
CA GLY A 24 35.84 5.13 31.80
C GLY A 24 34.68 4.41 32.48
N ASP A 25 35.04 3.60 33.48
CA ASP A 25 34.21 2.96 34.50
C ASP A 25 33.69 4.01 35.51
N GLY A 26 32.54 3.77 36.12
CA GLY A 26 32.15 4.43 37.38
C GLY A 26 30.71 4.90 37.54
N THR A 27 29.90 4.03 38.17
CA THR A 27 28.91 4.31 39.23
C THR A 27 27.56 4.98 38.91
N ASP A 28 26.51 4.14 38.97
CA ASP A 28 25.17 4.39 39.51
C ASP A 28 25.21 5.00 40.95
N PRO A 29 24.18 5.76 41.40
CA PRO A 29 22.96 5.12 41.89
C PRO A 29 21.63 5.83 41.59
N ALA A 30 20.58 5.01 41.68
CA ALA A 30 19.17 5.33 41.75
C ALA A 30 18.74 6.06 43.04
N ASP A 31 17.64 6.81 42.93
CA ASP A 31 16.62 7.14 43.95
C ASP A 31 15.30 7.37 43.16
N GLU A 32 14.25 6.55 43.31
CA GLU A 32 13.05 6.73 44.19
C GLU A 32 12.32 8.09 43.98
N ALA A 33 11.00 8.23 43.88
CA ALA A 33 9.81 7.46 44.23
C ALA A 33 8.60 8.02 43.40
N ASP A 34 7.64 7.19 42.97
CA ASP A 34 6.29 7.01 43.55
C ASP A 34 5.42 8.28 43.65
N ASN A 35 4.31 8.33 42.91
CA ASN A 35 3.01 8.74 43.49
C ASN A 35 1.80 8.37 42.60
N VAL A 36 0.88 7.67 43.24
CA VAL A 36 -0.46 7.22 42.81
C VAL A 36 -1.48 8.35 43.00
N GLN A 37 -2.50 8.47 42.14
CA GLN A 37 -3.92 8.58 42.57
C GLN A 37 -4.93 8.59 41.40
N GLU A 38 -5.68 7.49 41.30
CA GLU A 38 -7.07 7.46 40.85
C GLU A 38 -8.00 8.03 41.94
N GLN A 39 -9.07 8.75 41.55
CA GLN A 39 -10.45 8.70 42.09
C GLN A 39 -11.36 9.45 41.09
N THR A 40 -12.25 8.80 40.32
CA THR A 40 -13.63 8.34 40.64
C THR A 40 -14.57 9.43 41.21
N GLY A 41 -15.68 9.68 40.50
CA GLY A 41 -16.80 10.48 41.00
C GLY A 41 -17.79 10.93 39.91
N SER A 42 -18.95 10.28 39.87
CA SER A 42 -20.18 10.60 39.11
C SER A 42 -21.37 10.28 40.05
N PRO A 43 -22.66 10.64 39.82
CA PRO A 43 -23.30 11.81 39.20
C PRO A 43 -24.42 12.42 40.12
N GLY A 44 -25.08 13.51 39.69
CA GLY A 44 -26.38 13.95 40.23
C GLY A 44 -27.12 14.81 39.20
N ASN A 45 -28.14 14.28 38.52
CA ASN A 45 -29.58 14.24 38.85
C ASN A 45 -30.30 15.60 38.74
N GLY A 46 -31.16 15.73 37.73
CA GLY A 46 -32.10 16.82 37.54
C GLY A 46 -33.20 16.35 36.59
N ASN A 47 -34.36 16.05 37.18
CA ASN A 47 -35.56 15.53 36.54
C ASN A 47 -36.54 16.71 36.33
N GLU A 48 -36.91 17.04 35.11
CA GLU A 48 -38.06 17.90 34.83
C GLU A 48 -38.80 17.38 33.59
N GLN A 49 -40.05 17.01 33.84
CA GLN A 49 -41.04 16.51 32.91
C GLN A 49 -41.91 17.68 32.44
N SER A 50 -42.11 17.84 31.13
CA SER A 50 -43.31 18.44 30.53
C SER A 50 -43.34 18.22 29.01
N GLN A 51 -44.31 17.44 28.53
CA GLN A 51 -44.88 17.55 27.19
C GLN A 51 -46.02 18.60 27.24
N PRO A 52 -46.27 19.32 26.13
CA PRO A 52 -47.36 18.87 25.25
C PRO A 52 -47.05 18.96 23.75
N GLU A 53 -47.90 18.26 23.01
CA GLU A 53 -47.93 18.09 21.56
C GLU A 53 -48.14 19.40 20.77
N GLY A 54 -47.63 19.42 19.53
CA GLY A 54 -47.95 20.46 18.56
C GLY A 54 -47.09 20.32 17.31
N GLY A 55 -47.66 19.73 16.25
CA GLY A 55 -47.00 19.56 14.97
C GLY A 55 -46.58 20.89 14.34
N ASN A 56 -45.42 20.89 13.70
CA ASN A 56 -45.13 21.82 12.63
C ASN A 56 -44.26 21.10 11.59
N GLU A 57 -44.70 21.28 10.35
CA GLU A 57 -44.16 20.72 9.13
C GLU A 57 -42.71 21.19 8.98
N ASN A 58 -41.76 20.26 8.91
CA ASN A 58 -40.44 20.58 8.39
C ASN A 58 -40.13 19.62 7.25
N GLN A 59 -40.04 20.23 6.07
CA GLN A 59 -39.67 19.63 4.81
C GLN A 59 -38.36 18.88 5.01
N VAL A 60 -38.41 17.55 4.89
CA VAL A 60 -37.22 16.76 4.64
C VAL A 60 -36.89 17.01 3.17
N GLU A 61 -35.93 17.90 2.95
CA GLU A 61 -35.23 18.02 1.68
C GLU A 61 -34.77 16.60 1.30
N GLY A 62 -35.33 16.09 0.21
CA GLY A 62 -34.91 14.83 -0.37
C GLY A 62 -33.43 14.91 -0.78
N PRO A 63 -32.74 13.77 -0.91
CA PRO A 63 -31.39 13.77 -1.43
C PRO A 63 -31.42 14.43 -2.81
N ASP A 64 -30.55 15.42 -2.98
CA ASP A 64 -30.26 16.10 -4.22
C ASP A 64 -29.67 15.07 -5.19
N GLU A 65 -30.56 14.42 -5.96
CA GLU A 65 -30.21 13.59 -7.10
C GLU A 65 -29.76 14.50 -8.24
N ASN A 66 -28.56 15.08 -8.07
CA ASN A 66 -27.80 15.60 -9.19
C ASN A 66 -26.85 14.49 -9.66
N GLU A 67 -27.42 13.49 -10.34
CA GLU A 67 -26.67 12.57 -11.21
C GLU A 67 -26.18 13.34 -12.44
N GLU A 68 -25.21 14.24 -12.24
CA GLU A 68 -24.17 14.36 -13.24
C GLU A 68 -23.37 13.06 -13.18
N ALA A 69 -23.10 12.43 -14.32
CA ALA A 69 -22.23 11.28 -14.39
C ALA A 69 -20.82 11.70 -13.92
N GLY A 70 -20.60 11.64 -12.61
CA GLY A 70 -19.38 12.03 -11.94
C GLY A 70 -18.24 11.13 -12.36
N GLU A 71 -17.04 11.70 -12.48
CA GLU A 71 -15.82 10.91 -12.64
C GLU A 71 -15.69 9.94 -11.46
N GLU A 72 -15.51 8.64 -11.74
CA GLU A 72 -15.34 7.63 -10.69
C GLU A 72 -14.12 7.96 -9.81
N SER A 73 -14.30 7.93 -8.49
CA SER A 73 -13.22 8.17 -7.54
C SER A 73 -12.19 7.03 -7.56
N ALA A 74 -10.96 7.32 -7.10
CA ALA A 74 -9.92 6.30 -7.00
C ALA A 74 -10.35 5.10 -6.13
N GLU A 75 -11.14 5.33 -5.07
CA GLU A 75 -11.66 4.28 -4.20
C GLU A 75 -12.66 3.36 -4.93
N GLU A 76 -13.59 3.92 -5.70
CA GLU A 76 -14.58 3.15 -6.47
C GLU A 76 -13.92 2.32 -7.56
N LEU A 77 -12.96 2.91 -8.28
CA LEU A 77 -12.13 2.21 -9.25
C LEU A 77 -11.35 1.08 -8.60
N ALA A 78 -10.73 1.34 -7.44
CA ALA A 78 -9.94 0.35 -6.74
C ALA A 78 -10.78 -0.82 -6.25
N LYS A 79 -11.98 -0.58 -5.71
CA LYS A 79 -12.93 -1.65 -5.33
C LYS A 79 -13.34 -2.50 -6.54
N SER A 80 -13.56 -1.87 -7.69
CA SER A 80 -13.88 -2.57 -8.93
C SER A 80 -12.71 -3.45 -9.40
N ILE A 81 -11.48 -2.94 -9.35
CA ILE A 81 -10.27 -3.70 -9.70
C ILE A 81 -10.04 -4.85 -8.71
N VAL A 82 -10.21 -4.65 -7.41
CA VAL A 82 -10.08 -5.72 -6.40
C VAL A 82 -11.10 -6.83 -6.64
N LYS A 83 -12.34 -6.48 -7.00
CA LYS A 83 -13.34 -7.47 -7.41
C LYS A 83 -12.94 -8.19 -8.70
N ALA A 84 -12.36 -7.50 -9.67
CA ALA A 84 -11.86 -8.13 -10.89
C ALA A 84 -10.68 -9.08 -10.61
N LEU A 85 -9.77 -8.71 -9.71
CA LEU A 85 -8.67 -9.56 -9.23
C LEU A 85 -9.20 -10.85 -8.58
N GLU A 86 -10.22 -10.75 -7.73
CA GLU A 86 -10.87 -11.92 -7.11
C GLU A 86 -11.48 -12.87 -8.14
N ASN A 87 -12.07 -12.33 -9.21
CA ASN A 87 -12.72 -13.11 -10.27
C ASN A 87 -11.78 -13.49 -11.42
N GLU A 88 -10.49 -13.16 -11.34
CA GLU A 88 -9.51 -13.33 -12.42
C GLU A 88 -9.94 -12.63 -13.74
N ASP A 89 -10.71 -11.55 -13.67
CA ASP A 89 -11.15 -10.77 -14.83
C ASP A 89 -10.08 -9.74 -15.24
N TYR A 90 -8.99 -10.27 -15.78
CA TYR A 90 -7.84 -9.46 -16.19
C TYR A 90 -8.15 -8.53 -17.37
N GLY A 91 -9.15 -8.88 -18.19
CA GLY A 91 -9.68 -8.02 -19.25
C GLY A 91 -10.26 -6.73 -18.67
N ALA A 92 -11.09 -6.83 -17.63
CA ALA A 92 -11.63 -5.65 -16.93
C ALA A 92 -10.52 -4.78 -16.31
N ILE A 93 -9.49 -5.39 -15.72
CA ILE A 93 -8.35 -4.65 -15.14
C ILE A 93 -7.59 -3.88 -16.22
N SER A 94 -7.42 -4.49 -17.40
CA SER A 94 -6.66 -3.91 -18.52
C SER A 94 -7.23 -2.57 -19.01
N GLU A 95 -8.53 -2.31 -18.80
CA GLU A 95 -9.17 -1.04 -19.18
C GLU A 95 -8.65 0.17 -18.38
N TYR A 96 -8.14 -0.08 -17.18
CA TYR A 96 -7.53 0.93 -16.32
C TYR A 96 -6.02 1.09 -16.58
N VAL A 97 -5.40 0.21 -17.36
CA VAL A 97 -3.95 0.25 -17.62
C VAL A 97 -3.63 1.19 -18.79
N SER A 98 -2.61 2.04 -18.60
CA SER A 98 -2.12 2.91 -19.67
C SER A 98 -1.46 2.08 -20.79
N LYS A 99 -1.83 2.37 -22.04
CA LYS A 99 -1.19 1.74 -23.22
C LYS A 99 0.30 2.08 -23.34
N GLU A 100 0.69 3.27 -22.90
CA GLU A 100 2.08 3.75 -23.03
C GLU A 100 2.95 3.36 -21.85
N LYS A 101 2.41 3.40 -20.62
CA LYS A 101 3.18 3.18 -19.38
C LYS A 101 3.09 1.76 -18.84
N GLY A 102 2.01 1.01 -19.15
CA GLY A 102 1.75 -0.28 -18.54
C GLY A 102 1.43 -0.20 -17.04
N LEU A 103 1.51 -1.35 -16.37
CA LEU A 103 1.22 -1.57 -14.97
C LEU A 103 2.46 -2.11 -14.25
N VAL A 104 3.00 -1.35 -13.30
CA VAL A 104 4.12 -1.79 -12.46
C VAL A 104 3.64 -2.79 -11.41
N ILE A 105 4.39 -3.88 -11.24
CA ILE A 105 4.08 -4.93 -10.29
C ILE A 105 5.21 -5.01 -9.26
N SER A 106 4.88 -4.80 -7.98
CA SER A 106 5.85 -4.92 -6.90
C SER A 106 5.40 -5.91 -5.82
N PRO A 107 6.21 -6.92 -5.45
CA PRO A 107 5.89 -7.85 -4.38
C PRO A 107 5.95 -7.21 -2.99
N TYR A 108 6.56 -6.03 -2.87
CA TYR A 108 6.78 -5.31 -1.61
C TYR A 108 6.57 -3.81 -1.76
N GLU A 109 6.36 -3.13 -0.63
CA GLU A 109 6.15 -1.67 -0.53
C GLU A 109 7.34 -0.84 -1.05
N PHE A 110 8.53 -1.44 -1.10
CA PHE A 110 9.67 -0.90 -1.83
C PHE A 110 9.62 -1.38 -3.27
N ILE A 111 9.25 -0.48 -4.18
CA ILE A 111 9.22 -0.70 -5.62
C ILE A 111 10.65 -0.61 -6.15
N GLU A 112 11.13 -1.74 -6.67
CA GLU A 112 12.44 -1.85 -7.26
C GLU A 112 12.52 -1.14 -8.63
N SER A 113 13.71 -0.65 -8.96
CA SER A 113 13.95 0.04 -10.24
C SER A 113 13.79 -0.87 -11.47
N ASP A 114 13.89 -2.17 -11.29
CA ASP A 114 13.71 -3.21 -12.30
C ASP A 114 12.42 -4.01 -12.11
N ALA A 115 11.45 -3.47 -11.37
CA ALA A 115 10.12 -4.05 -11.19
C ALA A 115 9.47 -4.40 -12.54
N VAL A 116 8.71 -5.48 -12.55
CA VAL A 116 8.01 -5.95 -13.76
C VAL A 116 6.95 -4.93 -14.16
N VAL A 117 6.92 -4.59 -15.45
CA VAL A 117 5.86 -3.77 -16.05
C VAL A 117 5.08 -4.63 -17.03
N LEU A 118 3.79 -4.80 -16.78
CA LEU A 118 2.87 -5.49 -17.71
C LEU A 118 2.20 -4.45 -18.60
N SER A 119 2.28 -4.65 -19.91
CA SER A 119 1.53 -3.84 -20.87
C SER A 119 0.01 -4.05 -20.72
N LYS A 120 -0.79 -3.14 -21.29
CA LYS A 120 -2.25 -3.32 -21.36
C LYS A 120 -2.63 -4.66 -22.02
N GLU A 121 -1.95 -5.03 -23.10
CA GLU A 121 -2.21 -6.28 -23.84
C GLU A 121 -1.81 -7.52 -23.02
N GLU A 122 -0.68 -7.47 -22.30
CA GLU A 122 -0.30 -8.55 -21.37
C GLU A 122 -1.30 -8.67 -20.22
N MET A 123 -1.83 -7.55 -19.71
CA MET A 123 -2.86 -7.56 -18.68
C MET A 123 -4.16 -8.18 -19.23
N GLU A 124 -4.62 -7.78 -20.41
CA GLU A 124 -5.82 -8.33 -21.05
C GLU A 124 -5.73 -9.85 -21.27
N ASN A 125 -4.52 -10.35 -21.60
CA ASN A 125 -4.26 -11.76 -21.92
C ASN A 125 -3.52 -12.52 -20.81
N LEU A 126 -3.54 -12.02 -19.57
CA LEU A 126 -2.64 -12.45 -18.49
C LEU A 126 -2.67 -13.97 -18.24
N SER A 127 -3.85 -14.59 -18.31
CA SER A 127 -4.03 -16.04 -18.11
C SER A 127 -3.38 -16.92 -19.18
N SER A 128 -3.08 -16.35 -20.36
CA SER A 128 -2.45 -17.08 -21.47
C SER A 128 -0.93 -16.94 -21.49
N ILE A 129 -0.35 -16.15 -20.59
CA ILE A 129 1.09 -15.92 -20.55
C ILE A 129 1.78 -17.08 -19.84
N GLU A 130 2.47 -17.92 -20.61
CA GLU A 130 3.25 -19.06 -20.07
C GLU A 130 4.70 -18.69 -19.71
N LYS A 131 5.12 -17.46 -20.01
CA LYS A 131 6.47 -16.98 -19.69
C LYS A 131 6.57 -16.69 -18.19
N GLU A 132 7.62 -17.20 -17.55
CA GLU A 132 7.96 -16.82 -16.18
C GLU A 132 8.59 -15.43 -16.11
N TYR A 133 8.20 -14.68 -15.08
CA TYR A 133 8.81 -13.41 -14.70
C TYR A 133 9.58 -13.59 -13.40
N LEU A 134 10.62 -12.79 -13.20
CA LEU A 134 11.20 -12.57 -11.88
C LEU A 134 10.48 -11.37 -11.28
N TRP A 135 9.64 -11.61 -10.28
CA TRP A 135 8.85 -10.57 -9.62
C TRP A 135 9.64 -9.83 -8.54
N GLY A 136 10.68 -10.48 -8.01
CA GLY A 136 11.54 -9.95 -6.96
C GLY A 136 12.24 -11.07 -6.21
N TYR A 137 12.62 -10.82 -4.96
CA TYR A 137 13.31 -11.77 -4.11
C TYR A 137 12.68 -11.77 -2.72
N HIS A 138 12.45 -12.95 -2.15
CA HIS A 138 11.94 -13.06 -0.79
C HIS A 138 12.91 -12.44 0.21
N ASP A 139 12.39 -11.55 1.05
CA ASP A 139 13.12 -11.02 2.19
C ASP A 139 13.56 -12.15 3.14
N GLY A 140 14.70 -11.96 3.81
CA GLY A 140 15.38 -12.96 4.64
C GLY A 140 16.10 -14.07 3.84
N SER A 141 15.41 -14.79 2.95
CA SER A 141 16.01 -15.94 2.23
C SER A 141 16.80 -15.55 0.98
N GLY A 142 16.48 -14.41 0.36
CA GLY A 142 17.04 -13.97 -0.92
C GLY A 142 16.68 -14.85 -2.11
N LYS A 143 15.71 -15.77 -1.96
CA LYS A 143 15.27 -16.65 -3.06
C LYS A 143 14.44 -15.87 -4.08
N PRO A 144 14.62 -16.13 -5.38
CA PRO A 144 13.86 -15.43 -6.40
C PRO A 144 12.37 -15.81 -6.36
N ILE A 145 11.51 -14.81 -6.49
CA ILE A 145 10.07 -14.98 -6.70
C ILE A 145 9.86 -15.11 -8.20
N ARG A 146 9.77 -16.34 -8.71
CA ARG A 146 9.58 -16.63 -10.14
C ARG A 146 8.33 -17.44 -10.37
N SER A 147 7.51 -16.96 -11.29
CA SER A 147 6.29 -17.66 -11.73
C SER A 147 5.74 -17.02 -13.00
N VAL A 148 4.82 -17.72 -13.65
CA VAL A 148 3.95 -17.12 -14.67
C VAL A 148 2.96 -16.14 -14.03
N PRO A 149 2.46 -15.12 -14.76
CA PRO A 149 1.58 -14.10 -14.22
C PRO A 149 0.34 -14.64 -13.51
N GLN A 150 -0.35 -15.64 -14.08
CA GLN A 150 -1.56 -16.19 -13.47
C GLN A 150 -1.30 -16.71 -12.03
N SER A 151 -0.23 -17.48 -11.85
CA SER A 151 0.14 -18.00 -10.53
C SER A 151 0.61 -16.90 -9.58
N TYR A 152 1.20 -15.82 -10.09
CA TYR A 152 1.60 -14.70 -9.24
C TYR A 152 0.40 -13.89 -8.75
N PHE A 153 -0.58 -13.65 -9.62
CA PHE A 153 -1.74 -12.81 -9.34
C PHE A 153 -2.69 -13.40 -8.30
N ASP A 154 -2.58 -14.69 -7.97
CA ASP A 154 -3.24 -15.30 -6.81
C ASP A 154 -2.95 -14.56 -5.49
N ARG A 155 -1.79 -13.89 -5.39
CA ARG A 155 -1.43 -13.07 -4.22
C ARG A 155 -2.37 -11.88 -4.00
N TYR A 156 -3.10 -11.44 -5.02
CA TYR A 156 -4.01 -10.29 -4.93
C TYR A 156 -5.45 -10.67 -4.58
N LYS A 157 -5.71 -11.96 -4.35
CA LYS A 157 -7.02 -12.44 -3.91
C LYS A 157 -7.24 -12.21 -2.42
N GLY A 158 -8.51 -12.16 -2.05
CA GLY A 158 -8.99 -12.05 -0.67
C GLY A 158 -9.12 -10.62 -0.17
N PHE A 159 -8.96 -9.59 -1.00
CA PHE A 159 -9.05 -8.18 -0.59
C PHE A 159 -10.44 -7.55 -0.79
N THR A 160 -11.46 -8.32 -1.17
CA THR A 160 -12.85 -7.84 -1.35
C THR A 160 -13.52 -7.45 -0.04
N GLU A 161 -13.06 -7.99 1.09
CA GLU A 161 -13.50 -7.67 2.44
C GLU A 161 -12.28 -7.28 3.31
N PRO A 162 -11.69 -6.10 3.11
CA PRO A 162 -10.58 -5.64 3.94
C PRO A 162 -11.08 -5.18 5.31
N ASP A 163 -10.20 -5.17 6.31
CA ASP A 163 -10.50 -4.53 7.61
C ASP A 163 -10.56 -3.01 7.48
N GLN A 164 -9.72 -2.43 6.59
CA GLN A 164 -9.65 -0.99 6.35
C GLN A 164 -9.38 -0.69 4.87
N VAL A 165 -9.98 0.40 4.38
CA VAL A 165 -9.62 1.04 3.11
C VAL A 165 -9.03 2.40 3.43
N ILE A 166 -7.76 2.61 3.05
CA ILE A 166 -7.00 3.82 3.39
C ILE A 166 -6.67 4.56 2.10
N LEU A 167 -6.91 5.87 2.07
CA LEU A 167 -6.75 6.73 0.89
C LEU A 167 -5.64 7.73 1.10
N ASP A 168 -4.69 7.80 0.16
CA ASP A 168 -3.58 8.76 0.11
C ASP A 168 -2.74 8.87 1.41
N ASP A 169 -2.86 7.91 2.32
CA ASP A 169 -2.09 7.81 3.57
C ASP A 169 -1.24 6.55 3.53
N VAL A 170 -0.13 6.64 2.83
CA VAL A 170 0.85 5.55 2.72
C VAL A 170 1.59 5.42 4.05
N GLN A 171 1.07 4.54 4.91
CA GLN A 171 1.67 4.28 6.22
C GLN A 171 2.86 3.33 6.09
N GLN A 172 3.94 3.65 6.79
CA GLN A 172 5.06 2.71 6.93
C GLN A 172 4.63 1.55 7.82
N ARG A 173 4.58 0.34 7.25
CA ARG A 173 4.31 -0.91 7.97
C ARG A 173 5.50 -1.85 7.83
N GLY A 174 5.67 -2.74 8.80
CA GLY A 174 6.76 -3.70 8.80
C GLY A 174 8.15 -3.06 8.69
N ASN A 175 9.07 -3.79 8.05
CA ASN A 175 10.50 -3.46 8.03
C ASN A 175 10.98 -2.87 6.69
N THR A 176 10.13 -2.89 5.66
CA THR A 176 10.49 -2.46 4.31
C THR A 176 10.07 -1.02 4.10
N LYS A 177 11.00 -0.14 3.71
CA LYS A 177 10.66 1.25 3.38
C LYS A 177 9.58 1.28 2.31
N ASN A 178 8.48 1.98 2.57
CA ASN A 178 7.49 2.27 1.55
C ASN A 178 7.95 3.46 0.69
N ASN A 179 8.17 3.24 -0.62
CA ASN A 179 8.62 4.28 -1.56
C ASN A 179 7.57 4.61 -2.64
N ILE A 180 6.30 4.20 -2.46
CA ILE A 180 5.24 4.39 -3.45
C ILE A 180 5.14 5.86 -3.90
N ASN A 181 5.11 6.79 -2.94
CA ASN A 181 5.02 8.24 -3.23
C ASN A 181 6.30 8.82 -3.86
N GLU A 182 7.45 8.18 -3.68
CA GLU A 182 8.70 8.58 -4.33
C GLU A 182 8.73 8.15 -5.80
N VAL A 183 8.20 6.96 -6.11
CA VAL A 183 8.14 6.42 -7.47
C VAL A 183 6.97 6.99 -8.27
N PHE A 184 5.83 7.22 -7.63
CA PHE A 184 4.62 7.77 -8.21
C PHE A 184 4.21 9.08 -7.51
N PRO A 185 4.95 10.18 -7.73
CA PRO A 185 4.55 11.47 -7.20
C PRO A 185 3.16 11.88 -7.73
N ASP A 186 2.41 12.60 -6.91
CA ASP A 186 1.06 13.12 -7.20
C ASP A 186 0.03 12.02 -7.57
N SER A 187 0.32 10.76 -7.23
CA SER A 187 -0.62 9.65 -7.43
C SER A 187 -1.74 9.65 -6.39
N LYS A 188 -2.83 8.97 -6.74
CA LYS A 188 -3.87 8.55 -5.80
C LYS A 188 -3.60 7.11 -5.39
N THR A 189 -3.42 6.86 -4.11
CA THR A 189 -3.13 5.52 -3.59
C THR A 189 -4.29 5.04 -2.74
N VAL A 190 -4.75 3.81 -3.01
CA VAL A 190 -5.76 3.12 -2.22
C VAL A 190 -5.15 1.85 -1.65
N GLU A 191 -5.09 1.75 -0.32
CA GLU A 191 -4.65 0.55 0.39
C GLU A 191 -5.88 -0.23 0.89
N PHE A 192 -5.91 -1.53 0.57
CA PHE A 192 -6.81 -2.51 1.16
C PHE A 192 -6.01 -3.27 2.22
N TYR A 193 -6.26 -2.94 3.49
CA TYR A 193 -5.51 -3.49 4.62
C TYR A 193 -6.29 -4.59 5.33
N GLN A 194 -5.59 -5.67 5.68
CA GLN A 194 -6.06 -6.77 6.50
C GLN A 194 -5.20 -6.89 7.75
N ASN A 195 -5.86 -6.90 8.90
CA ASN A 195 -5.23 -7.15 10.19
C ASN A 195 -4.63 -8.56 10.21
N GLY A 196 -3.48 -8.69 10.86
CA GLY A 196 -2.98 -10.01 11.21
C GLY A 196 -3.85 -10.67 12.28
N THR A 197 -3.80 -11.98 12.33
CA THR A 197 -4.53 -12.81 13.29
C THR A 197 -3.75 -12.98 14.58
N GLU A 198 -4.46 -13.15 15.71
CA GLU A 198 -3.86 -13.41 17.02
C GLU A 198 -2.95 -14.65 17.01
N LYS A 199 -3.27 -15.65 16.17
CA LYS A 199 -2.51 -16.89 16.03
C LYS A 199 -1.04 -16.63 15.69
N TYR A 200 -0.76 -15.59 14.92
CA TYR A 200 0.59 -15.20 14.52
C TYR A 200 1.02 -13.88 15.16
N GLY A 201 0.40 -13.50 16.29
CA GLY A 201 0.70 -12.26 16.99
C GLY A 201 0.47 -11.01 16.13
N GLY A 202 -0.46 -11.10 15.18
CA GLY A 202 -0.73 -10.04 14.22
C GLY A 202 0.30 -9.90 13.11
N MET A 203 1.29 -10.80 12.98
CA MET A 203 2.36 -10.69 11.97
C MET A 203 1.93 -11.14 10.58
N ASP A 204 0.82 -11.87 10.43
CA ASP A 204 0.25 -12.27 9.14
C ASP A 204 -0.67 -11.21 8.51
N TRP A 205 -0.46 -9.93 8.86
CA TRP A 205 -1.15 -8.81 8.21
C TRP A 205 -0.75 -8.70 6.74
N ARG A 206 -1.67 -8.15 5.92
CA ARG A 206 -1.46 -7.99 4.47
C ARG A 206 -2.08 -6.67 3.99
N SER A 207 -1.42 -6.04 3.04
CA SER A 207 -1.88 -4.84 2.33
C SER A 207 -1.82 -5.07 0.82
N LEU A 208 -2.83 -4.58 0.10
CA LEU A 208 -2.80 -4.41 -1.34
C LEU A 208 -2.97 -2.92 -1.66
N TYR A 209 -1.97 -2.33 -2.28
CA TYR A 209 -1.98 -0.94 -2.73
C TYR A 209 -2.28 -0.89 -4.24
N LEU A 210 -3.26 -0.08 -4.60
CA LEU A 210 -3.56 0.29 -5.98
C LEU A 210 -3.18 1.75 -6.16
N VAL A 211 -2.26 2.00 -7.09
CA VAL A 211 -1.71 3.34 -7.34
C VAL A 211 -2.23 3.86 -8.66
N PHE A 212 -2.83 5.04 -8.65
CA PHE A 212 -3.43 5.66 -9.83
C PHE A 212 -2.74 6.97 -10.19
N GLN A 213 -2.49 7.18 -11.47
CA GLN A 213 -2.09 8.47 -12.02
C GLN A 213 -3.11 8.93 -13.05
N GLN A 214 -3.31 10.24 -13.18
CA GLN A 214 -4.12 10.78 -14.26
C GLN A 214 -3.36 10.68 -15.59
N ASP A 215 -4.08 10.33 -16.65
CA ASP A 215 -3.59 10.47 -18.02
C ASP A 215 -3.75 11.92 -18.54
N ALA A 216 -3.36 12.15 -19.79
CA ALA A 216 -3.43 13.48 -20.42
C ALA A 216 -4.87 14.01 -20.57
N GLU A 217 -5.89 13.14 -20.47
CA GLU A 217 -7.31 13.49 -20.50
C GLU A 217 -7.89 13.69 -19.09
N GLY A 218 -7.07 13.54 -18.03
CA GLY A 218 -7.48 13.65 -16.63
C GLY A 218 -8.04 12.36 -16.03
N LYS A 219 -8.10 11.26 -16.78
CA LYS A 219 -8.68 10.00 -16.31
C LYS A 219 -7.69 9.24 -15.44
N LEU A 220 -8.16 8.70 -14.32
CA LEU A 220 -7.33 7.83 -13.47
C LEU A 220 -6.98 6.52 -14.20
N LYS A 221 -5.69 6.19 -14.19
CA LYS A 221 -5.12 4.96 -14.72
C LYS A 221 -4.34 4.22 -13.65
N LEU A 222 -4.59 2.92 -13.54
CA LEU A 222 -3.88 2.03 -12.64
C LEU A 222 -2.42 1.93 -13.12
N SER A 223 -1.51 2.43 -12.29
CA SER A 223 -0.09 2.57 -12.58
C SER A 223 0.76 1.53 -11.83
N ALA A 224 0.31 1.08 -10.65
CA ALA A 224 0.95 -0.01 -9.94
C ALA A 224 0.00 -0.87 -9.11
N LEU A 225 0.35 -2.15 -8.99
CA LEU A 225 -0.09 -3.05 -7.93
C LEU A 225 1.10 -3.36 -7.02
N VAL A 226 0.94 -3.08 -5.73
CA VAL A 226 1.99 -3.27 -4.73
C VAL A 226 1.41 -4.03 -3.55
N THR A 227 2.14 -5.01 -3.02
CA THR A 227 1.76 -5.72 -1.80
C THR A 227 2.62 -5.30 -0.61
N GLY A 228 2.01 -5.24 0.57
CA GLY A 228 2.72 -5.16 1.85
C GLY A 228 2.37 -6.38 2.68
N GLU A 229 3.35 -7.00 3.32
CA GLU A 229 3.16 -8.06 4.30
C GLU A 229 4.39 -8.15 5.18
N TRP A 230 4.27 -8.74 6.35
CA TRP A 230 5.44 -9.04 7.16
C TRP A 230 6.19 -10.24 6.58
N THR A 231 7.50 -10.10 6.44
CA THR A 231 8.38 -11.10 5.81
C THR A 231 9.49 -11.63 6.71
N ILE A 232 9.48 -11.21 7.99
CA ILE A 232 10.43 -11.46 9.10
C ILE A 232 10.73 -12.92 9.42
#